data_AF-A0A6N7AHU9-F1
#
_entry.id   AF-A0A6N7AHU9-F1
#
_cell.length_a   1.000
_cell.length_b   1.000
_cell.length_c   1.000
_cell.angle_alpha   90.00
_cell.angle_beta   90.00
_cell.angle_gamma   90.00
#
_symmetry.space_group_name_H-M   'P 1'
#
loop_
_entity.id
_entity.type
_entity.pdbx_description
1 polymer ?
#
loop_
_entity_poly.entity_id
_entity_poly.type
_entity_poly.pdbx_seq_one_letter_code
_entity_poly.pdbx_strand_id
1 'polypeptide(L)'
;MVDVRKAFIDDRGGDGGLLQRLPRHLARPVRHFALGLREQRQKRLLRIGRRLSPTLRALEEATMADQPPFLAGRKFGQAYGDDLAIERALMVFHAAREAGLIEFRTGTKQTVIANDDTTTTLGCCGMSIQAGERFFLYRAARLISRNHPQVKFSAKGMLNEPAVLPRLRMLASMEQTAVVMLQRGLGERFKEILYPENQPRFEAVTKLQGFHVRGLMETLGGRNTDIAGWAPEFLLAIAESLSCYEQVRDIGNCFLILKGPAAVRALGRWTIRDVTDKANEDATRRGGSKLTYKVYETDIGTVRNILGHDFGMLMEQPSELLDAVRLLVAYLRTIERKTERSDRVEEFRLFVKRYLPYMHPEILSALKLTDVGNDDEGQTPISFREALGILEGLWTKEGLGRVFFEQILPTPHGIAAMRGLVDDLLTMKKRGSIKPNTDIAAILSGSDLFDSHLVPFLNRKGFAVGL
;
A
#
# COMPACT_ATOMS: atom_id res chain seq x y z
N MET A 1 -24.92 11.68 39.07
CA MET A 1 -25.47 10.40 38.58
C MET A 1 -26.75 10.71 37.82
N VAL A 2 -26.76 10.55 36.50
CA VAL A 2 -28.01 10.64 35.72
C VAL A 2 -28.81 9.38 36.05
N ASP A 3 -30.02 9.54 36.59
CA ASP A 3 -30.94 8.43 36.87
C ASP A 3 -31.47 7.88 35.53
N VAL A 4 -30.69 6.97 34.91
CA VAL A 4 -31.06 6.37 33.64
C VAL A 4 -32.13 5.32 33.89
N ARG A 5 -33.39 5.73 33.73
CA ARG A 5 -34.55 4.83 33.82
C ARG A 5 -34.40 3.67 32.82
N LYS A 6 -34.47 2.43 33.33
CA LYS A 6 -34.56 1.22 32.51
C LYS A 6 -35.65 1.35 31.46
N ALA A 7 -35.32 1.04 30.21
CA ALA A 7 -36.28 1.03 29.10
C ALA A 7 -36.84 -0.37 28.88
N PHE A 8 -38.16 -0.51 28.98
CA PHE A 8 -38.86 -1.76 28.73
C PHE A 8 -39.59 -1.72 27.39
N ILE A 9 -39.40 -2.76 26.58
CA ILE A 9 -40.13 -2.95 25.31
C ILE A 9 -40.96 -4.22 25.40
N ASP A 10 -42.28 -4.05 25.35
CA ASP A 10 -43.26 -5.13 25.28
C ASP A 10 -43.78 -5.34 23.85
N ASP A 11 -44.62 -6.37 23.64
CA ASP A 11 -45.24 -6.69 22.35
C ASP A 11 -46.00 -5.51 21.70
N ARG A 12 -46.40 -4.50 22.47
CA ARG A 12 -47.11 -3.30 21.98
C ARG A 12 -46.16 -2.17 21.60
N GLY A 13 -44.88 -2.29 21.94
CA GLY A 13 -43.87 -1.25 21.72
C GLY A 13 -43.75 -0.77 20.28
N GLY A 14 -44.09 -1.61 19.29
CA GLY A 14 -44.11 -1.26 17.87
C GLY A 14 -45.49 -0.99 17.26
N ASP A 15 -46.57 -1.01 18.04
CA ASP A 15 -47.92 -0.74 17.53
C ASP A 15 -48.05 0.72 17.06
N GLY A 16 -48.72 0.94 15.93
CA GLY A 16 -49.04 2.28 15.43
C GLY A 16 -50.27 2.87 16.12
N GLY A 17 -50.57 4.15 15.90
CA GLY A 17 -51.67 4.85 16.57
C GLY A 17 -53.04 4.17 16.44
N LEU A 18 -53.31 3.49 15.31
CA LEU A 18 -54.55 2.71 15.12
C LEU A 18 -54.60 1.45 16.00
N LEU A 19 -53.53 0.66 16.03
CA LEU A 19 -53.44 -0.57 16.84
C LEU A 19 -53.44 -0.30 18.34
N GLN A 20 -52.90 0.85 18.77
CA GLN A 20 -52.92 1.27 20.17
C GLN A 20 -54.32 1.66 20.66
N ARG A 21 -55.19 2.09 19.74
CA ARG A 21 -56.60 2.47 20.03
C ARG A 21 -57.55 1.28 19.98
N LEU A 22 -57.14 0.15 19.42
CA LEU A 22 -57.98 -1.04 19.34
C LEU A 22 -58.03 -1.80 20.68
N PRO A 23 -59.20 -2.31 21.08
CA PRO A 23 -59.34 -3.23 22.20
C PRO A 23 -58.40 -4.45 22.06
N ARG A 24 -57.90 -4.95 23.19
CA ARG A 24 -56.85 -6.02 23.23
C ARG A 24 -57.21 -7.27 22.42
N HIS A 25 -58.50 -7.64 22.38
CA HIS A 25 -58.98 -8.82 21.66
C HIS A 25 -58.99 -8.62 20.14
N LEU A 26 -59.19 -7.39 19.64
CA LEU A 26 -59.12 -7.04 18.22
C LEU A 26 -57.70 -6.71 17.75
N ALA A 27 -56.87 -6.14 18.63
CA ALA A 27 -55.50 -5.77 18.31
C ALA A 27 -54.59 -6.99 18.06
N ARG A 28 -54.85 -8.14 18.71
CA ARG A 28 -54.07 -9.38 18.57
C ARG A 28 -54.08 -9.99 17.16
N PRO A 29 -55.25 -10.30 16.55
CA PRO A 29 -55.29 -10.88 15.21
C PRO A 29 -54.73 -9.93 14.15
N VAL A 30 -55.04 -8.63 14.24
CA VAL A 30 -54.50 -7.60 13.33
C VAL A 30 -52.97 -7.49 13.48
N ARG A 31 -52.44 -7.59 14.70
CA ARG A 31 -50.99 -7.65 14.93
C ARG A 31 -50.38 -8.89 14.28
N HIS A 32 -50.95 -10.07 14.51
CA HIS A 32 -50.43 -11.32 13.95
C HIS A 32 -50.38 -11.27 12.42
N PHE A 33 -51.44 -10.77 11.78
CA PHE A 33 -51.48 -10.54 10.34
C PHE A 33 -50.40 -9.54 9.88
N ALA A 34 -50.26 -8.40 10.59
CA ALA A 34 -49.25 -7.40 10.28
C ALA A 34 -47.81 -7.92 10.44
N LEU A 35 -47.55 -8.85 11.37
CA LEU A 35 -46.24 -9.48 11.52
C LEU A 35 -45.89 -10.43 10.37
N GLY A 36 -46.88 -10.94 9.63
CA GLY A 36 -46.64 -11.73 8.42
C GLY A 36 -46.05 -10.90 7.26
N LEU A 37 -46.30 -9.59 7.24
CA LEU A 37 -45.87 -8.69 6.15
C LEU A 37 -44.51 -8.05 6.43
N ARG A 38 -43.54 -8.22 5.52
CA ARG A 38 -42.16 -7.68 5.66
C ARG A 38 -42.13 -6.16 5.88
N GLU A 39 -42.89 -5.41 5.10
CA GLU A 39 -42.94 -3.93 5.22
C GLU A 39 -43.49 -3.47 6.57
N GLN A 40 -44.49 -4.18 7.09
CA GLN A 40 -45.11 -3.84 8.37
C GLN A 40 -44.16 -4.13 9.53
N ARG A 41 -43.41 -5.24 9.48
CA ARG A 41 -42.33 -5.53 10.44
C ARG A 41 -41.28 -4.41 10.48
N GLN A 42 -40.84 -3.92 9.31
CA GLN A 42 -39.91 -2.78 9.23
C GLN A 42 -40.50 -1.48 9.78
N LYS A 43 -41.76 -1.15 9.43
CA LYS A 43 -42.45 0.03 9.97
C LYS A 43 -42.56 -0.03 11.50
N ARG A 44 -42.83 -1.21 12.07
CA ARG A 44 -42.86 -1.43 13.53
C ARG A 44 -41.48 -1.28 14.16
N LEU A 45 -40.43 -1.84 13.54
CA LEU A 45 -39.04 -1.67 13.98
C LEU A 45 -38.64 -0.19 14.06
N LEU A 46 -38.96 0.61 13.03
CA LEU A 46 -38.67 2.05 13.02
C LEU A 46 -39.40 2.82 14.14
N ARG A 47 -40.61 2.39 14.52
CA ARG A 47 -41.33 2.98 15.68
C ARG A 47 -40.62 2.65 16.99
N ILE A 48 -40.15 1.41 17.15
CA ILE A 48 -39.37 1.01 18.33
C ILE A 48 -38.07 1.81 18.39
N GLY A 49 -37.33 1.93 17.28
CA GLY A 49 -36.13 2.76 17.21
C GLY A 49 -36.40 4.22 17.58
N ARG A 50 -37.53 4.80 17.12
CA ARG A 50 -37.95 6.15 17.50
C ARG A 50 -38.24 6.27 18.99
N ARG A 51 -38.84 5.25 19.60
CA ARG A 51 -39.16 5.19 21.04
C ARG A 51 -37.91 5.00 21.90
N LEU A 52 -36.93 4.22 21.43
CA LEU A 52 -35.65 4.01 22.11
C LEU A 52 -34.70 5.19 21.98
N SER A 53 -34.83 6.00 20.93
CA SER A 53 -33.89 7.08 20.64
C SER A 53 -33.62 8.04 21.81
N PRO A 54 -34.61 8.51 22.59
CA PRO A 54 -34.35 9.35 23.76
C PRO A 54 -33.54 8.62 24.84
N THR A 55 -33.84 7.34 25.09
CA THR A 55 -33.09 6.52 26.06
C THR A 55 -31.65 6.32 25.60
N LEU A 56 -31.43 6.00 24.32
CA LEU A 56 -30.08 5.83 23.78
C LEU A 56 -29.23 7.11 23.88
N ARG A 57 -29.84 8.30 23.76
CA ARG A 57 -29.13 9.57 23.97
C ARG A 57 -28.71 9.76 25.42
N ALA A 58 -29.65 9.56 26.35
CA ALA A 58 -29.36 9.66 27.78
C ALA A 58 -28.32 8.63 28.23
N LEU A 59 -28.33 7.44 27.61
CA LEU A 59 -27.35 6.39 27.84
C LEU A 59 -25.98 6.78 27.31
N GLU A 60 -25.87 7.32 26.09
CA GLU A 60 -24.59 7.79 25.53
C GLU A 60 -23.90 8.79 26.46
N GLU A 61 -24.65 9.79 26.96
CA GLU A 61 -24.16 10.79 27.92
C GLU A 61 -23.70 10.17 29.25
N ALA A 62 -24.29 9.04 29.66
CA ALA A 62 -24.00 8.38 30.93
C ALA A 62 -22.90 7.31 30.85
N THR A 63 -22.76 6.62 29.71
CA THR A 63 -21.88 5.44 29.55
C THR A 63 -20.67 5.69 28.68
N MET A 64 -20.64 6.76 27.88
CA MET A 64 -19.54 7.08 26.97
C MET A 64 -18.94 8.46 27.25
N ALA A 65 -18.70 8.79 28.54
CA ALA A 65 -18.20 10.10 28.97
C ALA A 65 -16.86 10.50 28.34
N ASP A 66 -16.02 9.53 27.97
CA ASP A 66 -14.71 9.76 27.35
C ASP A 66 -14.78 10.08 25.84
N GLN A 67 -15.98 10.04 25.25
CA GLN A 67 -16.20 10.34 23.83
C GLN A 67 -17.22 11.46 23.66
N PRO A 68 -17.03 12.37 22.70
CA PRO A 68 -17.99 13.46 22.48
C PRO A 68 -19.36 12.87 22.10
N PRO A 69 -20.46 13.31 22.74
CA PRO A 69 -21.79 12.76 22.49
C PRO A 69 -22.22 13.08 21.05
N PHE A 70 -22.61 12.06 20.29
CA PHE A 70 -22.96 12.19 18.88
C PHE A 70 -24.47 12.13 18.64
N LEU A 71 -25.23 11.46 19.51
CA LEU A 71 -26.69 11.36 19.42
C LEU A 71 -27.40 12.53 20.13
N ALA A 72 -26.72 13.23 21.05
CA ALA A 72 -27.26 14.38 21.76
C ALA A 72 -27.84 15.43 20.80
N GLY A 73 -29.03 15.97 21.13
CA GLY A 73 -29.73 16.96 20.32
C GLY A 73 -30.34 16.46 18.98
N ARG A 74 -29.98 15.28 18.48
CA ARG A 74 -30.44 14.78 17.15
C ARG A 74 -31.77 14.05 17.22
N LYS A 75 -32.80 14.49 16.48
CA LYS A 75 -34.07 13.73 16.38
C LYS A 75 -33.87 12.37 15.68
N PHE A 76 -34.74 11.39 15.95
CA PHE A 76 -34.64 10.05 15.34
C PHE A 76 -34.52 10.09 13.81
N GLY A 77 -35.27 10.95 13.13
CA GLY A 77 -35.19 11.08 11.67
C GLY A 77 -33.82 11.56 11.17
N GLN A 78 -33.17 12.45 11.92
CA GLN A 78 -31.81 12.93 11.62
C GLN A 78 -30.80 11.82 11.88
N ALA A 79 -30.88 11.14 13.03
CA ALA A 79 -30.01 10.02 13.35
C ALA A 79 -30.15 8.85 12.35
N TYR A 80 -31.37 8.54 11.90
CA TYR A 80 -31.62 7.50 10.89
C TYR A 80 -31.14 7.86 9.47
N GLY A 81 -30.88 9.16 9.23
CA GLY A 81 -30.34 9.67 7.98
C GLY A 81 -28.81 9.72 7.91
N ASP A 82 -28.12 9.41 9.01
CA ASP A 82 -26.67 9.56 9.18
C ASP A 82 -26.05 8.22 9.62
N ASP A 83 -25.08 7.71 8.87
CA ASP A 83 -24.46 6.42 9.15
C ASP A 83 -23.63 6.40 10.44
N LEU A 84 -22.99 7.51 10.82
CA LEU A 84 -22.24 7.64 12.08
C LEU A 84 -23.20 7.60 13.27
N ALA A 85 -24.37 8.22 13.14
CA ALA A 85 -25.37 8.22 14.20
C ALA A 85 -26.00 6.83 14.37
N ILE A 86 -26.19 6.09 13.26
CA ILE A 86 -26.66 4.70 13.33
C ILE A 86 -25.62 3.80 14.00
N GLU A 87 -24.34 3.92 13.62
CA GLU A 87 -23.24 3.17 14.26
C GLU A 87 -23.20 3.43 15.77
N ARG A 88 -23.17 4.70 16.16
CA ARG A 88 -23.17 5.11 17.57
C ARG A 88 -24.38 4.56 18.33
N ALA A 89 -25.57 4.65 17.75
CA ALA A 89 -26.78 4.13 18.35
C ALA A 89 -26.74 2.61 18.56
N LEU A 90 -26.12 1.86 17.64
CA LEU A 90 -25.92 0.41 17.81
C LEU A 90 -24.91 0.11 18.92
N MET A 91 -23.79 0.83 18.99
CA MET A 91 -22.80 0.65 20.07
C MET A 91 -23.41 0.90 21.45
N VAL A 92 -24.14 2.02 21.60
CA VAL A 92 -24.83 2.35 22.86
C VAL A 92 -25.91 1.33 23.17
N PHE A 93 -26.63 0.83 22.16
CA PHE A 93 -27.63 -0.22 22.34
C PHE A 93 -27.02 -1.53 22.87
N HIS A 94 -25.88 -1.97 22.32
CA HIS A 94 -25.18 -3.16 22.82
C HIS A 94 -24.75 -2.98 24.28
N ALA A 95 -24.03 -1.89 24.59
CA ALA A 95 -23.59 -1.60 25.94
C ALA A 95 -24.76 -1.50 26.94
N ALA A 96 -25.86 -0.87 26.53
CA ALA A 96 -27.05 -0.74 27.37
C ALA A 96 -27.80 -2.05 27.58
N ARG A 97 -27.77 -2.98 26.61
CA ARG A 97 -28.32 -4.33 26.81
C ARG A 97 -27.46 -5.12 27.76
N GLU A 98 -26.14 -5.13 27.56
CA GLU A 98 -25.20 -5.83 28.46
C GLU A 98 -25.34 -5.35 29.91
N ALA A 99 -25.51 -4.04 30.11
CA ALA A 99 -25.76 -3.44 31.42
C ALA A 99 -27.20 -3.64 31.96
N GLY A 100 -28.09 -4.30 31.22
CA GLY A 100 -29.48 -4.54 31.64
C GLY A 100 -30.36 -3.28 31.69
N LEU A 101 -30.00 -2.24 30.95
CA LEU A 101 -30.72 -0.96 30.88
C LEU A 101 -31.82 -0.96 29.81
N ILE A 102 -31.75 -1.89 28.84
CA ILE A 102 -32.78 -2.14 27.83
C ILE A 102 -33.24 -3.60 27.94
N GLU A 103 -34.50 -3.81 28.30
CA GLU A 103 -35.10 -5.14 28.44
C GLU A 103 -36.23 -5.35 27.43
N PHE A 104 -36.17 -6.45 26.70
CA PHE A 104 -37.24 -6.90 25.81
C PHE A 104 -38.09 -7.96 26.50
N ARG A 105 -39.41 -7.82 26.43
CA ARG A 105 -40.38 -8.74 27.04
C ARG A 105 -41.25 -9.38 25.98
N THR A 106 -41.43 -10.69 26.06
CA THR A 106 -42.29 -11.46 25.15
C THR A 106 -43.51 -12.03 25.86
N GLY A 107 -44.63 -12.04 25.14
CA GLY A 107 -45.84 -12.77 25.54
C GLY A 107 -46.63 -12.17 26.71
N THR A 108 -47.73 -12.85 27.06
CA THR A 108 -48.69 -12.38 28.08
C THR A 108 -48.15 -12.41 29.51
N LYS A 109 -47.10 -13.19 29.77
CA LYS A 109 -46.45 -13.33 31.09
C LYS A 109 -45.24 -12.39 31.28
N GLN A 110 -44.94 -11.53 30.30
CA GLN A 110 -43.83 -10.57 30.37
C GLN A 110 -42.47 -11.21 30.71
N THR A 111 -42.15 -12.36 30.11
CA THR A 111 -40.83 -12.98 30.26
C THR A 111 -39.78 -12.08 29.63
N VAL A 112 -38.75 -11.71 30.40
CA VAL A 112 -37.61 -10.95 29.91
C VAL A 112 -36.76 -11.87 29.04
N ILE A 113 -36.44 -11.43 27.83
CA ILE A 113 -35.50 -12.13 26.96
C ILE A 113 -34.10 -11.91 27.53
N ALA A 114 -33.37 -13.01 27.71
CA ALA A 114 -32.00 -12.96 28.19
C ALA A 114 -31.11 -12.12 27.25
N ASN A 115 -30.04 -11.53 27.79
CA ASN A 115 -29.22 -10.59 27.02
C ASN A 115 -28.48 -11.27 25.86
N ASP A 116 -28.08 -12.53 26.04
CA ASP A 116 -27.43 -13.41 25.08
C ASP A 116 -28.38 -13.94 23.99
N ASP A 117 -29.69 -14.01 24.28
CA ASP A 117 -30.69 -14.40 23.30
C ASP A 117 -31.01 -13.24 22.34
N THR A 118 -30.35 -13.29 21.18
CA THR A 118 -30.55 -12.35 20.06
C THR A 118 -31.44 -12.91 18.95
N THR A 119 -31.82 -14.19 19.03
CA THR A 119 -32.49 -14.93 17.96
C THR A 119 -34.01 -15.01 18.16
N THR A 120 -34.48 -14.88 19.40
CA THR A 120 -35.90 -14.87 19.70
C THR A 120 -36.63 -13.73 19.00
N THR A 121 -37.73 -14.09 18.33
CA THR A 121 -38.56 -13.13 17.61
C THR A 121 -39.37 -12.27 18.57
N LEU A 122 -39.21 -10.96 18.47
CA LEU A 122 -39.91 -10.01 19.32
C LEU A 122 -41.35 -9.77 18.85
N GLY A 123 -42.35 -9.86 19.73
CA GLY A 123 -43.74 -9.54 19.40
C GLY A 123 -43.96 -8.08 19.00
N CYS A 124 -43.04 -7.18 19.41
CA CYS A 124 -43.12 -5.77 19.10
C CYS A 124 -42.89 -5.45 17.61
N CYS A 125 -42.08 -6.23 16.89
CA CYS A 125 -41.78 -6.00 15.46
C CYS A 125 -41.79 -7.26 14.57
N GLY A 126 -41.91 -8.46 15.13
CA GLY A 126 -41.84 -9.73 14.37
C GLY A 126 -40.46 -10.00 13.78
N MET A 127 -39.42 -9.42 14.37
CA MET A 127 -38.02 -9.62 14.03
C MET A 127 -37.27 -10.01 15.31
N SER A 128 -36.22 -10.81 15.16
CA SER A 128 -35.27 -11.01 16.25
C SER A 128 -34.43 -9.75 16.47
N ILE A 129 -33.74 -9.67 17.62
CA ILE A 129 -32.86 -8.53 17.92
C ILE A 129 -31.75 -8.45 16.88
N GLN A 130 -31.13 -9.59 16.55
CA GLN A 130 -30.12 -9.71 15.50
C GLN A 130 -30.64 -9.22 14.13
N ALA A 131 -31.89 -9.55 13.77
CA ALA A 131 -32.49 -9.10 12.52
C ALA A 131 -32.76 -7.57 12.52
N GLY A 132 -33.11 -7.00 13.67
CA GLY A 132 -33.26 -5.56 13.87
C GLY A 132 -31.94 -4.80 13.76
N GLU A 133 -30.89 -5.28 14.42
CA GLU A 133 -29.52 -4.74 14.32
C GLU A 133 -29.02 -4.78 12.89
N ARG A 134 -29.13 -5.94 12.23
CA ARG A 134 -28.80 -6.10 10.80
C ARG A 134 -29.55 -5.10 9.92
N PHE A 135 -30.83 -4.83 10.19
CA PHE A 135 -31.59 -3.82 9.43
C PHE A 135 -30.95 -2.43 9.53
N PHE A 136 -30.53 -2.00 10.72
CA PHE A 136 -29.86 -0.70 10.91
C PHE A 136 -28.44 -0.71 10.34
N LEU A 137 -27.68 -1.81 10.48
CA LEU A 137 -26.36 -1.98 9.85
C LEU A 137 -26.46 -1.87 8.32
N TYR A 138 -27.40 -2.56 7.68
CA TYR A 138 -27.63 -2.47 6.24
C TYR A 138 -28.04 -1.06 5.80
N ARG A 139 -28.75 -0.32 6.66
CA ARG A 139 -29.11 1.08 6.41
C ARG A 139 -27.86 1.96 6.44
N ALA A 140 -27.02 1.86 7.48
CA ALA A 140 -25.75 2.59 7.58
C ALA A 140 -24.84 2.28 6.38
N ALA A 141 -24.68 0.98 6.06
CA ALA A 141 -23.89 0.55 4.92
C ALA A 141 -24.40 1.14 3.58
N ARG A 142 -25.72 1.24 3.40
CA ARG A 142 -26.33 1.89 2.22
C ARG A 142 -26.09 3.39 2.17
N LEU A 143 -26.04 4.06 3.31
CA LEU A 143 -25.74 5.50 3.39
C LEU A 143 -24.27 5.76 3.03
N ILE A 144 -23.35 4.98 3.61
CA ILE A 144 -21.91 5.02 3.30
C ILE A 144 -21.67 4.76 1.81
N SER A 145 -22.28 3.71 1.27
CA SER A 145 -22.07 3.28 -0.12
C SER A 145 -22.94 4.04 -1.14
N ARG A 146 -23.61 5.14 -0.78
CA ARG A 146 -24.61 5.79 -1.63
C ARG A 146 -24.03 6.22 -2.98
N ASN A 147 -22.80 6.73 -2.97
CA ASN A 147 -22.09 7.17 -4.16
C ASN A 147 -21.24 6.06 -4.79
N HIS A 148 -21.03 4.95 -4.07
CA HIS A 148 -20.20 3.83 -4.50
C HIS A 148 -20.88 2.47 -4.22
N PRO A 149 -21.90 2.09 -5.01
CA PRO A 149 -22.68 0.88 -4.73
C PRO A 149 -21.86 -0.41 -4.69
N GLN A 150 -20.72 -0.46 -5.40
CA GLN A 150 -19.82 -1.62 -5.45
C GLN A 150 -19.25 -1.95 -4.07
N VAL A 151 -18.92 -0.94 -3.26
CA VAL A 151 -18.38 -1.09 -1.89
C VAL A 151 -19.33 -1.92 -1.01
N LYS A 152 -20.64 -1.74 -1.18
CA LYS A 152 -21.65 -2.53 -0.46
C LYS A 152 -21.66 -3.99 -0.87
N PHE A 153 -21.42 -4.28 -2.15
CA PHE A 153 -21.35 -5.66 -2.63
C PHE A 153 -20.12 -6.35 -2.05
N SER A 154 -18.98 -5.66 -1.98
CA SER A 154 -17.73 -6.22 -1.44
C SER A 154 -17.83 -6.56 0.05
N ALA A 155 -18.61 -5.80 0.82
CA ALA A 155 -18.85 -6.06 2.25
C ALA A 155 -20.01 -7.05 2.53
N LYS A 156 -20.64 -7.61 1.49
CA LYS A 156 -21.76 -8.55 1.64
C LYS A 156 -21.25 -9.84 2.31
N GLY A 157 -21.72 -10.10 3.53
CA GLY A 157 -21.28 -11.23 4.37
C GLY A 157 -20.51 -10.81 5.61
N MET A 158 -19.95 -9.59 5.62
CA MET A 158 -19.21 -9.03 6.75
C MET A 158 -20.07 -8.09 7.61
N LEU A 159 -21.22 -7.65 7.10
CA LEU A 159 -22.18 -6.78 7.81
C LEU A 159 -22.96 -7.54 8.91
N ASN A 160 -22.23 -8.14 9.84
CA ASN A 160 -22.78 -8.76 11.04
C ASN A 160 -22.57 -7.89 12.29
N GLU A 161 -21.60 -6.97 12.27
CA GLU A 161 -21.22 -6.15 13.43
C GLU A 161 -21.02 -4.67 13.08
N PRO A 162 -21.25 -3.74 14.02
CA PRO A 162 -21.01 -2.31 13.82
C PRO A 162 -19.55 -1.96 13.49
N ALA A 163 -18.58 -2.73 14.01
CA ALA A 163 -17.15 -2.50 13.82
C ALA A 163 -16.69 -2.55 12.34
N VAL A 164 -17.52 -3.07 11.43
CA VAL A 164 -17.24 -3.10 9.99
C VAL A 164 -17.54 -1.76 9.30
N LEU A 165 -18.39 -0.91 9.89
CA LEU A 165 -18.80 0.36 9.28
C LEU A 165 -17.64 1.35 9.06
N PRO A 166 -16.68 1.54 9.98
CA PRO A 166 -15.50 2.37 9.74
C PRO A 166 -14.69 1.93 8.51
N ARG A 167 -14.47 0.62 8.36
CA ARG A 167 -13.77 0.05 7.19
C ARG A 167 -14.55 0.29 5.90
N LEU A 168 -15.86 0.17 5.94
CA LEU A 168 -16.71 0.46 4.80
C LEU A 168 -16.58 1.93 4.36
N ARG A 169 -16.45 2.87 5.31
CA ARG A 169 -16.20 4.30 4.99
C ARG A 169 -14.86 4.50 4.31
N MET A 170 -13.81 3.84 4.80
CA MET A 170 -12.48 3.90 4.18
C MET A 170 -12.52 3.40 2.73
N LEU A 171 -13.16 2.26 2.48
CA LEU A 171 -13.39 1.77 1.11
C LEU A 171 -14.22 2.74 0.27
N ALA A 172 -15.27 3.34 0.85
CA ALA A 172 -16.12 4.30 0.16
C ALA A 172 -15.42 5.63 -0.15
N SER A 173 -14.31 5.93 0.53
CA SER A 173 -13.47 7.10 0.24
C SER A 173 -12.47 6.85 -0.91
N MET A 174 -12.25 5.60 -1.29
CA MET A 174 -11.37 5.25 -2.40
C MET A 174 -12.04 5.55 -3.75
N GLU A 175 -11.23 5.73 -4.79
CA GLU A 175 -11.73 5.82 -6.16
C GLU A 175 -12.47 4.52 -6.55
N GLN A 176 -13.66 4.64 -7.12
CA GLN A 176 -14.50 3.48 -7.44
C GLN A 176 -13.81 2.47 -8.36
N THR A 177 -13.04 2.97 -9.34
CA THR A 177 -12.24 2.16 -10.26
C THR A 177 -11.21 1.32 -9.52
N ALA A 178 -10.53 1.90 -8.51
CA ALA A 178 -9.55 1.22 -7.67
C ALA A 178 -10.20 0.06 -6.91
N VAL A 179 -11.35 0.30 -6.26
CA VAL A 179 -12.07 -0.75 -5.52
C VAL A 179 -12.50 -1.89 -6.43
N VAL A 180 -13.05 -1.58 -7.60
CA VAL A 180 -13.49 -2.60 -8.57
C VAL A 180 -12.30 -3.41 -9.10
N MET A 181 -11.18 -2.76 -9.40
CA MET A 181 -9.97 -3.44 -9.87
C MET A 181 -9.34 -4.31 -8.80
N LEU A 182 -9.24 -3.83 -7.55
CA LEU A 182 -8.76 -4.63 -6.42
C LEU A 182 -9.66 -5.85 -6.19
N GLN A 183 -10.97 -5.67 -6.19
CA GLN A 183 -11.90 -6.78 -6.01
C GLN A 183 -11.77 -7.81 -7.14
N ARG A 184 -11.62 -7.36 -8.39
CA ARG A 184 -11.47 -8.26 -9.54
C ARG A 184 -10.13 -8.99 -9.53
N GLY A 185 -9.03 -8.30 -9.19
CA GLY A 185 -7.69 -8.86 -9.26
C GLY A 185 -7.31 -9.73 -8.06
N LEU A 186 -7.83 -9.41 -6.87
CA LEU A 186 -7.59 -10.20 -5.66
C LEU A 186 -8.61 -11.33 -5.47
N GLY A 187 -9.78 -11.23 -6.11
CA GLY A 187 -10.85 -12.22 -6.00
C GLY A 187 -11.30 -12.41 -4.55
N GLU A 188 -11.35 -13.66 -4.09
CA GLU A 188 -11.76 -14.00 -2.72
C GLU A 188 -10.80 -13.45 -1.66
N ARG A 189 -9.51 -13.27 -1.98
CA ARG A 189 -8.53 -12.69 -1.04
C ARG A 189 -8.80 -11.22 -0.72
N PHE A 190 -9.60 -10.54 -1.54
CA PHE A 190 -10.06 -9.19 -1.20
C PHE A 190 -10.82 -9.18 0.14
N LYS A 191 -11.63 -10.21 0.42
CA LYS A 191 -12.39 -10.33 1.67
C LYS A 191 -11.47 -10.52 2.87
N GLU A 192 -10.35 -11.23 2.71
CA GLU A 192 -9.36 -11.44 3.77
C GLU A 192 -8.80 -10.11 4.28
N ILE A 193 -8.48 -9.19 3.36
CA ILE A 193 -7.98 -7.85 3.71
C ILE A 193 -9.01 -7.07 4.55
N LEU A 194 -10.30 -7.34 4.36
CA LEU A 194 -11.37 -6.69 5.11
C LEU A 194 -11.57 -7.21 6.53
N TYR A 195 -10.87 -8.27 6.97
CA TYR A 195 -10.99 -8.77 8.34
C TYR A 195 -10.19 -7.97 9.38
N PRO A 196 -10.70 -7.79 10.61
CA PRO A 196 -10.09 -6.99 11.69
C PRO A 196 -8.57 -7.19 11.87
N GLU A 197 -8.12 -8.44 11.85
CA GLU A 197 -6.72 -8.85 12.00
C GLU A 197 -5.78 -8.27 10.93
N ASN A 198 -6.31 -7.88 9.77
CA ASN A 198 -5.56 -7.31 8.65
C ASN A 198 -5.62 -5.76 8.62
N GLN A 199 -5.92 -5.09 9.74
CA GLN A 199 -6.09 -3.62 9.79
C GLN A 199 -4.93 -2.84 9.16
N PRO A 200 -3.64 -3.09 9.48
CA PRO A 200 -2.54 -2.31 8.88
C PRO A 200 -2.47 -2.47 7.37
N ARG A 201 -2.73 -3.68 6.86
CA ARG A 201 -2.76 -3.95 5.41
C ARG A 201 -3.94 -3.27 4.74
N PHE A 202 -5.12 -3.33 5.36
CA PHE A 202 -6.31 -2.66 4.88
C PHE A 202 -6.09 -1.14 4.73
N GLU A 203 -5.52 -0.51 5.76
CA GLU A 203 -5.17 0.90 5.73
C GLU A 203 -4.19 1.22 4.59
N ALA A 204 -3.13 0.42 4.43
CA ALA A 204 -2.17 0.59 3.35
C ALA A 204 -2.80 0.46 1.95
N VAL A 205 -3.66 -0.54 1.74
CA VAL A 205 -4.39 -0.73 0.46
C VAL A 205 -5.30 0.47 0.16
N THR A 206 -5.94 1.06 1.18
CA THR A 206 -6.82 2.23 0.98
C THR A 206 -6.08 3.50 0.56
N LYS A 207 -4.75 3.55 0.74
CA LYS A 207 -3.92 4.66 0.26
C LYS A 207 -3.57 4.55 -1.23
N LEU A 208 -3.75 3.38 -1.84
CA LEU A 208 -3.50 3.20 -3.27
C LEU A 208 -4.54 3.94 -4.11
N GLN A 209 -4.06 4.85 -4.95
CA GLN A 209 -4.88 5.54 -5.95
C GLN A 209 -5.23 4.62 -7.14
N GLY A 210 -6.24 4.99 -7.94
CA GLY A 210 -6.72 4.13 -9.04
C GLY A 210 -5.64 3.76 -10.06
N PHE A 211 -4.71 4.66 -10.38
CA PHE A 211 -3.61 4.34 -11.28
C PHE A 211 -2.60 3.35 -10.70
N HIS A 212 -2.37 3.35 -9.38
CA HIS A 212 -1.52 2.37 -8.71
C HIS A 212 -2.11 0.98 -8.88
N VAL A 213 -3.38 0.84 -8.50
CA VAL A 213 -4.10 -0.43 -8.61
C VAL A 213 -4.10 -0.89 -10.06
N ARG A 214 -4.46 -0.02 -11.01
CA ARG A 214 -4.48 -0.36 -12.43
C ARG A 214 -3.12 -0.87 -12.92
N GLY A 215 -2.04 -0.12 -12.65
CA GLY A 215 -0.70 -0.50 -13.06
C GLY A 215 -0.25 -1.82 -12.45
N LEU A 216 -0.53 -2.04 -11.16
CA LEU A 216 -0.24 -3.31 -10.49
C LEU A 216 -1.02 -4.48 -11.10
N MET A 217 -2.32 -4.30 -11.34
CA MET A 217 -3.19 -5.34 -11.92
C MET A 217 -2.75 -5.73 -13.34
N GLU A 218 -2.38 -4.76 -14.16
CA GLU A 218 -1.96 -4.97 -15.55
C GLU A 218 -0.58 -5.60 -15.62
N THR A 219 0.34 -5.20 -14.73
CA THR A 219 1.73 -5.68 -14.77
C THR A 219 1.92 -7.05 -14.18
N LEU A 220 1.31 -7.35 -13.02
CA LEU A 220 1.44 -8.64 -12.35
C LEU A 220 0.54 -9.72 -12.96
N GLY A 221 -0.54 -9.32 -13.65
CA GLY A 221 -1.42 -10.23 -14.39
C GLY A 221 -1.96 -11.38 -13.52
N GLY A 222 -1.57 -12.62 -13.82
CA GLY A 222 -2.00 -13.78 -13.05
C GLY A 222 -1.51 -13.80 -11.58
N ARG A 223 -0.52 -12.97 -11.24
CA ARG A 223 0.06 -12.86 -9.89
C ARG A 223 -0.51 -11.73 -9.05
N ASN A 224 -1.61 -11.10 -9.48
CA ASN A 224 -2.25 -10.02 -8.72
C ASN A 224 -2.64 -10.42 -7.28
N THR A 225 -2.96 -11.70 -7.05
CA THR A 225 -3.30 -12.24 -5.73
C THR A 225 -2.16 -12.17 -4.71
N ASP A 226 -0.91 -11.97 -5.16
CA ASP A 226 0.26 -11.81 -4.28
C ASP A 226 0.22 -10.49 -3.49
N ILE A 227 -0.44 -9.46 -4.03
CA ILE A 227 -0.60 -8.16 -3.36
C ILE A 227 -1.29 -8.31 -2.00
N ALA A 228 -2.23 -9.26 -1.88
CA ALA A 228 -2.89 -9.54 -0.59
C ALA A 228 -1.92 -10.07 0.48
N GLY A 229 -0.77 -10.62 0.07
CA GLY A 229 0.29 -11.10 0.95
C GLY A 229 1.39 -10.07 1.23
N TRP A 230 1.40 -8.91 0.56
CA TRP A 230 2.44 -7.91 0.77
C TRP A 230 2.37 -7.28 2.15
N ALA A 231 3.54 -6.89 2.65
CA ALA A 231 3.67 -6.17 3.91
C ALA A 231 3.01 -4.78 3.80
N PRO A 232 2.33 -4.30 4.85
CA PRO A 232 1.71 -2.97 4.86
C PRO A 232 2.69 -1.84 4.46
N GLU A 233 3.93 -1.89 4.94
CA GLU A 233 4.95 -0.88 4.71
C GLU A 233 5.38 -0.83 3.24
N PHE A 234 5.33 -1.98 2.54
CA PHE A 234 5.62 -2.06 1.11
C PHE A 234 4.51 -1.41 0.29
N LEU A 235 3.25 -1.66 0.64
CA LEU A 235 2.08 -1.04 0.01
C LEU A 235 2.04 0.47 0.25
N LEU A 236 2.39 0.92 1.46
CA LEU A 236 2.54 2.34 1.78
C LEU A 236 3.66 2.98 0.96
N ALA A 237 4.82 2.33 0.86
CA ALA A 237 5.91 2.85 0.03
C ALA A 237 5.49 3.03 -1.44
N ILE A 238 4.67 2.13 -1.99
CA ILE A 238 4.09 2.28 -3.34
C ILE A 238 3.20 3.53 -3.39
N ALA A 239 2.24 3.65 -2.47
CA ALA A 239 1.27 4.73 -2.45
C ALA A 239 1.90 6.12 -2.25
N GLU A 240 2.98 6.19 -1.48
CA GLU A 240 3.67 7.44 -1.13
C GLU A 240 4.71 7.88 -2.17
N SER A 241 5.37 6.91 -2.83
CA SER A 241 6.57 7.20 -3.63
C SER A 241 6.33 7.18 -5.13
N LEU A 242 5.32 6.44 -5.60
CA LEU A 242 4.99 6.39 -7.02
C LEU A 242 3.89 7.41 -7.29
N SER A 243 4.07 8.24 -8.30
CA SER A 243 3.20 9.38 -8.58
C SER A 243 2.43 9.26 -9.89
N CYS A 244 2.79 8.30 -10.75
CA CYS A 244 2.10 8.06 -12.01
C CYS A 244 2.02 6.58 -12.36
N TYR A 245 1.10 6.29 -13.29
CA TYR A 245 0.88 4.95 -13.83
C TYR A 245 2.15 4.36 -14.46
N GLU A 246 2.92 5.18 -15.18
CA GLU A 246 4.10 4.73 -15.93
C GLU A 246 5.20 4.22 -15.01
N GLN A 247 5.41 4.79 -13.82
CA GLN A 247 6.36 4.22 -12.85
C GLN A 247 5.97 2.79 -12.45
N VAL A 248 4.69 2.55 -12.16
CA VAL A 248 4.17 1.22 -11.79
C VAL A 248 4.32 0.25 -12.96
N ARG A 249 3.95 0.69 -14.17
CA ARG A 249 4.10 -0.09 -15.40
C ARG A 249 5.55 -0.47 -15.68
N ASP A 250 6.45 0.50 -15.55
CA ASP A 250 7.85 0.37 -15.94
C ASP A 250 8.63 -0.49 -14.93
N ILE A 251 8.26 -0.50 -13.65
CA ILE A 251 8.74 -1.51 -12.67
C ILE A 251 8.21 -2.89 -13.06
N GLY A 252 6.91 -3.00 -13.29
CA GLY A 252 6.23 -4.21 -13.74
C GLY A 252 6.39 -5.40 -12.79
N ASN A 253 6.62 -6.60 -13.33
CA ASN A 253 6.82 -7.82 -12.53
C ASN A 253 8.00 -7.75 -11.54
N CYS A 254 8.87 -6.75 -11.65
CA CYS A 254 9.98 -6.58 -10.73
C CYS A 254 9.52 -6.22 -9.31
N PHE A 255 8.26 -5.78 -9.10
CA PHE A 255 7.71 -5.63 -7.74
C PHE A 255 7.85 -6.89 -6.88
N LEU A 256 7.88 -8.07 -7.52
CA LEU A 256 7.95 -9.37 -6.86
C LEU A 256 9.36 -9.72 -6.35
N ILE A 257 10.39 -8.99 -6.79
CA ILE A 257 11.81 -9.23 -6.46
C ILE A 257 12.46 -8.04 -5.74
N LEU A 258 11.75 -6.93 -5.54
CA LEU A 258 12.26 -5.78 -4.78
C LEU A 258 12.53 -6.16 -3.32
N LYS A 259 13.71 -5.78 -2.82
CA LYS A 259 14.16 -6.02 -1.43
C LYS A 259 13.52 -5.06 -0.41
N GLY A 260 12.20 -5.01 -0.39
CA GLY A 260 11.43 -4.29 0.63
C GLY A 260 11.10 -2.82 0.30
N PRO A 261 10.51 -2.08 1.26
CA PRO A 261 9.91 -0.77 1.00
C PRO A 261 10.93 0.32 0.64
N ALA A 262 12.16 0.24 1.14
CA ALA A 262 13.21 1.22 0.82
C ALA A 262 13.54 1.26 -0.68
N ALA A 263 13.55 0.10 -1.34
CA ALA A 263 13.77 0.00 -2.79
C ALA A 263 12.66 0.71 -3.59
N VAL A 264 11.40 0.56 -3.18
CA VAL A 264 10.28 1.27 -3.80
C VAL A 264 10.43 2.79 -3.64
N ARG A 265 10.83 3.26 -2.45
CA ARG A 265 11.08 4.69 -2.21
C ARG A 265 12.24 5.22 -3.06
N ALA A 266 13.30 4.44 -3.23
CA ALA A 266 14.41 4.78 -4.11
C ALA A 266 13.94 4.96 -5.55
N LEU A 267 13.17 4.00 -6.08
CA LEU A 267 12.58 4.09 -7.43
C LEU A 267 11.62 5.27 -7.58
N GLY A 268 10.87 5.60 -6.53
CA GLY A 268 9.97 6.76 -6.52
C GLY A 268 10.68 8.11 -6.72
N ARG A 269 11.96 8.22 -6.31
CA ARG A 269 12.79 9.42 -6.50
C ARG A 269 13.32 9.59 -7.93
N TRP A 270 13.16 8.59 -8.79
CA TRP A 270 13.64 8.64 -10.17
C TRP A 270 12.85 9.66 -10.98
N THR A 271 13.50 10.29 -11.96
CA THR A 271 12.90 11.41 -12.66
C THR A 271 11.71 10.96 -13.51
N ILE A 272 10.69 11.81 -13.54
CA ILE A 272 9.50 11.65 -14.37
C ILE A 272 9.41 12.90 -15.25
N ARG A 273 9.17 12.72 -16.55
CA ARG A 273 9.06 13.82 -17.52
C ARG A 273 7.71 13.77 -18.19
N ASP A 274 7.00 14.88 -18.19
CA ASP A 274 5.75 15.01 -18.93
C ASP A 274 6.08 15.07 -20.42
N VAL A 275 5.53 14.11 -21.18
CA VAL A 275 5.72 14.00 -22.64
C VAL A 275 4.38 14.06 -23.36
N THR A 276 3.34 14.61 -22.71
CA THR A 276 1.97 14.65 -23.22
C THR A 276 1.87 15.34 -24.58
N ASP A 277 2.55 16.49 -24.75
CA ASP A 277 2.52 17.24 -26.01
C ASP A 277 3.16 16.44 -27.15
N LYS A 278 4.34 15.87 -26.90
CA LYS A 278 5.03 15.00 -27.86
C LYS A 278 4.19 13.77 -28.23
N ALA A 279 3.56 13.14 -27.24
CA ALA A 279 2.67 12.00 -27.46
C ALA A 279 1.44 12.38 -28.30
N ASN A 280 0.88 13.56 -28.06
CA ASN A 280 -0.24 14.10 -28.83
C ASN A 280 0.14 14.48 -30.27
N GLU A 281 1.33 15.03 -30.49
CA GLU A 281 1.86 15.27 -31.83
C GLU A 281 2.01 13.94 -32.59
N ASP A 282 2.60 12.93 -31.98
CA ASP A 282 2.80 11.62 -32.61
C ASP A 282 1.47 10.89 -32.87
N ALA A 283 0.49 10.99 -31.96
CA ALA A 283 -0.86 10.47 -32.17
C ALA A 283 -1.55 11.16 -33.35
N THR A 284 -1.45 12.49 -33.43
CA THR A 284 -2.02 13.28 -34.53
C THR A 284 -1.38 12.90 -35.87
N ARG A 285 -0.05 12.72 -35.92
CA ARG A 285 0.67 12.25 -37.12
C ARG A 285 0.21 10.87 -37.58
N ARG A 286 -0.21 9.99 -36.65
CA ARG A 286 -0.74 8.65 -36.94
C ARG A 286 -2.26 8.65 -37.21
N GLY A 287 -2.92 9.81 -37.30
CA GLY A 287 -4.36 9.94 -37.52
C GLY A 287 -5.22 9.61 -36.29
N GLY A 288 -4.62 9.53 -35.09
CA GLY A 288 -5.31 9.30 -33.83
C GLY A 288 -5.84 10.60 -33.19
N SER A 289 -6.77 10.44 -32.25
CA SER A 289 -7.25 11.55 -31.41
C SER A 289 -6.22 11.96 -30.37
N LYS A 290 -6.19 13.25 -30.01
CA LYS A 290 -5.40 13.75 -28.88
C LYS A 290 -5.81 13.04 -27.58
N LEU A 291 -4.82 12.68 -26.79
CA LEU A 291 -4.98 12.12 -25.46
C LEU A 291 -5.52 13.20 -24.52
N THR A 292 -6.47 12.81 -23.68
CA THR A 292 -7.09 13.67 -22.67
C THR A 292 -6.41 13.58 -21.30
N TYR A 293 -5.42 12.69 -21.16
CA TYR A 293 -4.69 12.42 -19.93
C TYR A 293 -3.20 12.68 -20.13
N LYS A 294 -2.50 12.93 -19.03
CA LYS A 294 -1.05 13.16 -19.03
C LYS A 294 -0.31 11.85 -19.26
N VAL A 295 0.75 11.91 -20.08
CA VAL A 295 1.64 10.77 -20.36
C VAL A 295 3.03 11.13 -19.89
N TYR A 296 3.67 10.18 -19.19
CA TYR A 296 4.98 10.38 -18.61
C TYR A 296 6.03 9.42 -19.17
N GLU A 297 7.24 9.93 -19.39
CA GLU A 297 8.45 9.13 -19.59
C GLU A 297 9.20 9.06 -18.26
N THR A 298 9.49 7.85 -17.78
CA THR A 298 10.20 7.63 -16.51
C THR A 298 11.62 7.15 -16.76
N ASP A 299 12.55 7.54 -15.88
CA ASP A 299 13.90 7.00 -15.90
C ASP A 299 13.91 5.46 -15.69
N ILE A 300 12.90 4.92 -14.98
CA ILE A 300 12.72 3.46 -14.78
C ILE A 300 12.49 2.79 -16.14
N GLY A 301 11.59 3.35 -16.94
CA GLY A 301 11.33 2.89 -18.31
C GLY A 301 12.55 3.02 -19.21
N THR A 302 13.30 4.12 -19.11
CA THR A 302 14.56 4.29 -19.84
C THR A 302 15.57 3.19 -19.49
N VAL A 303 15.80 2.93 -18.20
CA VAL A 303 16.73 1.89 -17.74
C VAL A 303 16.26 0.51 -18.15
N ARG A 304 14.96 0.22 -18.05
CA ARG A 304 14.39 -1.05 -18.51
C ARG A 304 14.62 -1.27 -20.01
N ASN A 305 14.47 -0.23 -20.83
CA ASN A 305 14.77 -0.31 -22.26
C ASN A 305 16.26 -0.51 -22.55
N ILE A 306 17.14 0.08 -21.72
CA ILE A 306 18.59 -0.11 -21.83
C ILE A 306 18.99 -1.55 -21.48
N LEU A 307 18.52 -2.08 -20.35
CA LEU A 307 18.96 -3.36 -19.79
C LEU A 307 18.18 -4.57 -20.33
N GLY A 308 16.95 -4.37 -20.82
CA GLY A 308 16.11 -5.45 -21.31
C GLY A 308 15.89 -6.54 -20.25
N HIS A 309 16.31 -7.76 -20.55
CA HIS A 309 16.21 -8.91 -19.64
C HIS A 309 17.01 -8.75 -18.33
N ASP A 310 18.10 -7.99 -18.34
CA ASP A 310 18.97 -7.80 -17.17
C ASP A 310 18.38 -6.78 -16.16
N PHE A 311 17.27 -6.13 -16.50
CA PHE A 311 16.61 -5.15 -15.62
C PHE A 311 16.22 -5.76 -14.27
N GLY A 312 15.79 -7.02 -14.24
CA GLY A 312 15.44 -7.73 -13.02
C GLY A 312 16.62 -7.85 -12.04
N MET A 313 17.83 -8.09 -12.55
CA MET A 313 19.05 -8.19 -11.73
C MET A 313 19.33 -6.89 -10.98
N LEU A 314 19.03 -5.74 -11.60
CA LEU A 314 19.14 -4.43 -10.94
C LEU A 314 18.07 -4.23 -9.88
N MET A 315 16.83 -4.67 -10.12
CA MET A 315 15.72 -4.50 -9.18
C MET A 315 15.88 -5.34 -7.91
N GLU A 316 16.66 -6.43 -7.96
CA GLU A 316 17.03 -7.20 -6.78
C GLU A 316 18.05 -6.49 -5.88
N GLN A 317 18.55 -5.32 -6.25
CA GLN A 317 19.63 -4.67 -5.54
C GLN A 317 19.12 -3.79 -4.38
N PRO A 318 19.98 -3.49 -3.38
CA PRO A 318 19.65 -2.57 -2.30
C PRO A 318 19.28 -1.16 -2.79
N SER A 319 18.53 -0.41 -1.98
CA SER A 319 18.05 0.93 -2.31
C SER A 319 19.17 1.91 -2.67
N GLU A 320 20.32 1.78 -2.02
CA GLU A 320 21.49 2.64 -2.20
C GLU A 320 22.03 2.54 -3.62
N LEU A 321 22.03 1.31 -4.19
CA LEU A 321 22.44 1.11 -5.57
C LEU A 321 21.42 1.68 -6.56
N LEU A 322 20.12 1.55 -6.26
CA LEU A 322 19.07 2.13 -7.09
C LEU A 322 19.17 3.66 -7.13
N ASP A 323 19.55 4.29 -6.01
CA ASP A 323 19.83 5.74 -5.97
C ASP A 323 21.10 6.12 -6.75
N ALA A 324 22.16 5.30 -6.69
CA ALA A 324 23.35 5.51 -7.49
C ALA A 324 23.06 5.44 -9.00
N VAL A 325 22.27 4.44 -9.42
CA VAL A 325 21.85 4.30 -10.82
C VAL A 325 20.97 5.47 -11.27
N ARG A 326 20.11 6.00 -10.39
CA ARG A 326 19.34 7.22 -10.68
C ARG A 326 20.23 8.37 -11.12
N LEU A 327 21.35 8.60 -10.41
CA LEU A 327 22.29 9.67 -10.76
C LEU A 327 23.00 9.40 -12.08
N LEU A 328 23.39 8.14 -12.34
CA LEU A 328 23.95 7.74 -13.62
C LEU A 328 22.98 8.05 -14.76
N VAL A 329 21.71 7.67 -14.63
CA VAL A 329 20.68 7.95 -15.65
C VAL A 329 20.47 9.44 -15.83
N ALA A 330 20.49 10.21 -14.73
CA ALA A 330 20.44 11.66 -14.81
C ALA A 330 21.61 12.22 -15.64
N TYR A 331 22.82 11.74 -15.40
CA TYR A 331 24.03 12.10 -16.16
C TYR A 331 23.97 11.66 -17.63
N LEU A 332 23.52 10.43 -17.93
CA LEU A 332 23.38 9.94 -19.31
C LEU A 332 22.52 10.87 -20.18
N ARG A 333 21.54 11.54 -19.57
CA ARG A 333 20.65 12.49 -20.26
C ARG A 333 21.31 13.83 -20.55
N THR A 334 22.29 14.26 -19.78
CA THR A 334 23.01 15.52 -20.02
C THR A 334 24.02 15.41 -21.15
N ILE A 335 24.35 14.19 -21.60
CA ILE A 335 25.29 13.96 -22.71
C ILE A 335 24.60 14.28 -24.04
N GLU A 336 25.00 15.36 -24.70
CA GLU A 336 24.43 15.79 -25.99
C GLU A 336 24.87 14.91 -27.16
N ARG A 337 26.12 14.44 -27.14
CA ARG A 337 26.69 13.64 -28.22
C ARG A 337 26.16 12.22 -28.19
N LYS A 338 25.48 11.82 -29.28
CA LYS A 338 24.83 10.50 -29.39
C LYS A 338 25.82 9.34 -29.26
N THR A 339 27.01 9.45 -29.85
CA THR A 339 28.05 8.43 -29.77
C THR A 339 28.51 8.22 -28.34
N GLU A 340 28.89 9.29 -27.65
CA GLU A 340 29.31 9.25 -26.26
C GLU A 340 28.21 8.67 -25.35
N ARG A 341 26.95 9.08 -25.55
CA ARG A 341 25.82 8.51 -24.80
C ARG A 341 25.70 7.01 -25.04
N SER A 342 25.87 6.55 -26.28
CA SER A 342 25.85 5.13 -26.62
C SER A 342 26.95 4.36 -25.89
N ASP A 343 28.17 4.90 -25.88
CA ASP A 343 29.31 4.27 -25.20
C ASP A 343 29.04 4.15 -23.68
N ARG A 344 28.47 5.19 -23.06
CA ARG A 344 28.07 5.14 -21.64
C ARG A 344 26.95 4.13 -21.35
N VAL A 345 26.04 3.94 -22.30
CA VAL A 345 24.98 2.93 -22.18
C VAL A 345 25.58 1.52 -22.22
N GLU A 346 26.59 1.28 -23.08
CA GLU A 346 27.30 0.00 -23.11
C GLU A 346 28.11 -0.25 -21.84
N GLU A 347 28.79 0.78 -21.32
CA GLU A 347 29.47 0.73 -20.01
C GLU A 347 28.49 0.33 -18.89
N PHE A 348 27.28 0.92 -18.87
CA PHE A 348 26.26 0.59 -17.88
C PHE A 348 25.73 -0.84 -18.04
N ARG A 349 25.49 -1.30 -19.28
CA ARG A 349 25.11 -2.69 -19.55
C ARG A 349 26.18 -3.67 -19.08
N LEU A 350 27.44 -3.36 -19.34
CA LEU A 350 28.58 -4.16 -18.92
C LEU A 350 28.64 -4.27 -17.39
N PHE A 351 28.46 -3.15 -16.68
CA PHE A 351 28.39 -3.14 -15.23
C PHE A 351 27.30 -4.06 -14.68
N VAL A 352 26.07 -3.93 -15.19
CA VAL A 352 24.92 -4.73 -14.74
C VAL A 352 25.16 -6.23 -15.00
N LYS A 353 25.66 -6.56 -16.18
CA LYS A 353 25.83 -7.96 -16.60
C LYS A 353 27.02 -8.65 -15.93
N ARG A 354 28.15 -7.94 -15.80
CA ARG A 354 29.42 -8.53 -15.38
C ARG A 354 29.70 -8.33 -13.89
N TYR A 355 29.46 -7.13 -13.37
CA TYR A 355 29.96 -6.76 -12.03
C TYR A 355 28.90 -6.76 -10.96
N LEU A 356 27.65 -6.42 -11.30
CA LEU A 356 26.54 -6.37 -10.35
C LEU A 356 26.38 -7.62 -9.47
N PRO A 357 26.58 -8.86 -9.97
CA PRO A 357 26.51 -10.05 -9.12
C PRO A 357 27.47 -10.04 -7.92
N TYR A 358 28.56 -9.29 -8.01
CA TYR A 358 29.57 -9.16 -6.95
C TYR A 358 29.37 -7.92 -6.08
N MET A 359 28.36 -7.08 -6.34
CA MET A 359 28.19 -5.78 -5.69
C MET A 359 27.31 -5.86 -4.43
N HIS A 360 27.92 -6.19 -3.30
CA HIS A 360 27.28 -6.08 -1.98
C HIS A 360 27.42 -4.66 -1.41
N PRO A 361 26.60 -4.26 -0.40
CA PRO A 361 26.61 -2.89 0.13
C PRO A 361 27.99 -2.35 0.51
N GLU A 362 28.84 -3.18 1.11
CA GLU A 362 30.20 -2.78 1.52
C GLU A 362 31.12 -2.48 0.33
N ILE A 363 30.95 -3.18 -0.79
CA ILE A 363 31.71 -2.96 -2.02
C ILE A 363 31.22 -1.70 -2.73
N LEU A 364 29.91 -1.47 -2.74
CA LEU A 364 29.32 -0.24 -3.29
C LEU A 364 29.76 1.00 -2.51
N SER A 365 29.87 0.90 -1.18
CA SER A 365 30.46 1.92 -0.32
C SER A 365 31.96 2.06 -0.57
N ALA A 366 32.70 0.95 -0.71
CA ALA A 366 34.14 1.01 -1.03
C ALA A 366 34.43 1.70 -2.38
N LEU A 367 33.56 1.49 -3.37
CA LEU A 367 33.60 2.17 -4.66
C LEU A 367 33.08 3.61 -4.63
N LYS A 368 32.65 4.12 -3.45
CA LYS A 368 32.01 5.42 -3.27
C LYS A 368 30.86 5.68 -4.24
N LEU A 369 30.16 4.62 -4.67
CA LEU A 369 28.98 4.72 -5.55
C LEU A 369 27.72 5.15 -4.78
N THR A 370 27.73 5.04 -3.46
CA THR A 370 26.58 5.29 -2.57
C THR A 370 26.74 6.52 -1.67
N ASP A 371 27.92 7.13 -1.61
CA ASP A 371 28.25 8.32 -0.80
C ASP A 371 27.78 9.64 -1.44
N VAL A 372 26.51 9.69 -1.85
CA VAL A 372 25.90 10.89 -2.40
C VAL A 372 25.51 11.80 -1.24
N GLY A 373 26.38 12.75 -0.89
CA GLY A 373 26.08 13.80 0.10
C GLY A 373 27.08 13.93 1.26
N ASN A 374 28.12 13.10 1.31
CA ASN A 374 29.30 13.40 2.14
C ASN A 374 30.22 14.31 1.34
N ASP A 375 29.87 15.59 1.31
CA ASP A 375 30.73 16.66 0.79
C ASP A 375 31.92 16.83 1.74
N ASP A 376 32.92 15.96 1.63
CA ASP A 376 34.27 16.32 2.08
C ASP A 376 34.71 17.50 1.20
N GLU A 377 34.59 18.71 1.76
CA GLU A 377 34.84 20.00 1.10
C GLU A 377 36.10 19.92 0.23
N GLY A 378 35.90 19.92 -1.10
CA GLY A 378 36.96 20.06 -2.08
C GLY A 378 37.45 18.79 -2.79
N GLN A 379 36.87 17.60 -2.57
CA GLN A 379 37.15 16.42 -3.40
C GLN A 379 36.06 16.18 -4.46
N THR A 380 36.45 16.09 -5.74
CA THR A 380 35.54 15.63 -6.79
C THR A 380 35.24 14.14 -6.57
N PRO A 381 33.97 13.73 -6.38
CA PRO A 381 33.63 12.33 -6.14
C PRO A 381 34.05 11.44 -7.31
N ILE A 382 34.16 10.14 -7.05
CA ILE A 382 34.41 9.16 -8.10
C ILE A 382 33.18 9.08 -9.00
N SER A 383 33.39 9.19 -10.31
CA SER A 383 32.34 9.02 -11.31
C SER A 383 32.05 7.54 -11.53
N PHE A 384 30.85 7.21 -12.02
CA PHE A 384 30.48 5.84 -12.38
C PHE A 384 31.47 5.22 -13.39
N ARG A 385 31.95 6.02 -14.36
CA ARG A 385 32.96 5.58 -15.33
C ARG A 385 34.25 5.16 -14.65
N GLU A 386 34.73 5.97 -13.70
CA GLU A 386 35.96 5.68 -12.97
C GLU A 386 35.79 4.42 -12.11
N ALA A 387 34.66 4.26 -11.42
CA ALA A 387 34.34 3.04 -10.69
C ALA A 387 34.31 1.81 -11.61
N LEU A 388 33.68 1.89 -12.78
CA LEU A 388 33.71 0.82 -13.78
C LEU A 388 35.13 0.56 -14.30
N GLY A 389 35.91 1.62 -14.51
CA GLY A 389 37.32 1.52 -14.92
C GLY A 389 38.15 0.78 -13.89
N ILE A 390 37.88 0.96 -12.60
CA ILE A 390 38.51 0.16 -11.54
C ILE A 390 38.14 -1.32 -11.69
N LEU A 391 36.86 -1.62 -11.85
CA LEU A 391 36.37 -2.99 -11.97
C LEU A 391 36.92 -3.70 -13.22
N GLU A 392 36.88 -3.05 -14.39
CA GLU A 392 37.46 -3.57 -15.64
C GLU A 392 38.99 -3.73 -15.53
N GLY A 393 39.67 -2.78 -14.90
CA GLY A 393 41.11 -2.86 -14.65
C GLY A 393 41.47 -4.10 -13.84
N LEU A 394 40.77 -4.35 -12.73
CA LEU A 394 40.98 -5.54 -11.88
C LEU A 394 40.59 -6.84 -12.59
N TRP A 395 39.54 -6.81 -13.41
CA TRP A 395 39.10 -7.96 -14.18
C TRP A 395 40.10 -8.36 -15.28
N THR A 396 40.82 -7.40 -15.84
CA THR A 396 41.78 -7.63 -16.92
C THR A 396 43.23 -7.74 -16.44
N LYS A 397 43.53 -7.30 -15.21
CA LYS A 397 44.88 -7.38 -14.63
C LYS A 397 45.34 -8.83 -14.46
N GLU A 398 46.55 -9.11 -14.94
CA GLU A 398 47.15 -10.44 -14.81
C GLU A 398 47.28 -10.83 -13.34
N GLY A 399 46.83 -12.03 -12.99
CA GLY A 399 46.90 -12.56 -11.62
C GLY A 399 45.69 -12.27 -10.73
N LEU A 400 44.74 -11.42 -11.15
CA LEU A 400 43.49 -11.17 -10.42
C LEU A 400 42.29 -11.79 -11.14
N GLY A 401 41.80 -11.09 -12.17
CA GLY A 401 40.68 -11.51 -13.00
C GLY A 401 39.45 -11.97 -12.22
N ARG A 402 38.74 -12.94 -12.79
CA ARG A 402 37.49 -13.50 -12.22
C ARG A 402 37.68 -14.05 -10.79
N VAL A 403 38.83 -14.67 -10.51
CA VAL A 403 39.12 -15.26 -9.19
C VAL A 403 39.11 -14.20 -8.11
N PHE A 404 39.62 -13.00 -8.39
CA PHE A 404 39.55 -11.89 -7.44
C PHE A 404 38.10 -11.55 -7.09
N PHE A 405 37.21 -11.44 -8.07
CA PHE A 405 35.80 -11.10 -7.84
C PHE A 405 35.02 -12.19 -7.10
N GLU A 406 35.28 -13.46 -7.42
CA GLU A 406 34.57 -14.58 -6.81
C GLU A 406 35.06 -14.92 -5.39
N GLN A 407 36.37 -14.77 -5.12
CA GLN A 407 36.98 -15.30 -3.89
C GLN A 407 37.56 -14.23 -2.97
N ILE A 408 38.02 -13.10 -3.51
CA ILE A 408 38.81 -12.12 -2.75
C ILE A 408 37.98 -10.87 -2.44
N LEU A 409 37.33 -10.30 -3.45
CA LEU A 409 36.52 -9.09 -3.35
C LEU A 409 35.44 -9.16 -2.25
N PRO A 410 34.76 -10.30 -2.02
CA PRO A 410 33.78 -10.41 -0.93
C PRO A 410 34.40 -10.39 0.48
N THR A 411 35.73 -10.51 0.61
CA THR A 411 36.42 -10.57 1.90
C THR A 411 36.76 -9.16 2.43
N PRO A 412 36.90 -8.97 3.76
CA PRO A 412 37.30 -7.68 4.32
C PRO A 412 38.61 -7.12 3.74
N HIS A 413 39.56 -7.99 3.39
CA HIS A 413 40.81 -7.60 2.75
C HIS A 413 40.60 -7.12 1.30
N GLY A 414 39.74 -7.79 0.54
CA GLY A 414 39.37 -7.33 -0.81
C GLY A 414 38.66 -5.98 -0.78
N ILE A 415 37.76 -5.78 0.17
CA ILE A 415 37.04 -4.50 0.37
C ILE A 415 38.01 -3.39 0.78
N ALA A 416 38.96 -3.66 1.68
CA ALA A 416 39.99 -2.70 2.06
C ALA A 416 40.89 -2.32 0.88
N ALA A 417 41.23 -3.29 0.03
CA ALA A 417 41.99 -3.03 -1.19
C ALA A 417 41.21 -2.14 -2.18
N MET A 418 39.91 -2.40 -2.36
CA MET A 418 39.04 -1.54 -3.17
C MET A 418 38.98 -0.10 -2.66
N ARG A 419 38.86 0.09 -1.34
CA ARG A 419 38.90 1.43 -0.74
C ARG A 419 40.23 2.13 -1.01
N GLY A 420 41.35 1.43 -0.80
CA GLY A 420 42.68 1.95 -1.08
C GLY A 420 42.85 2.39 -2.54
N LEU A 421 42.38 1.59 -3.49
CA LEU A 421 42.39 1.95 -4.91
C LEU A 421 41.60 3.22 -5.22
N VAL A 422 40.42 3.37 -4.62
CA VAL A 422 39.59 4.57 -4.79
C VAL A 422 40.27 5.79 -4.16
N ASP A 423 40.88 5.64 -2.99
CA ASP A 423 41.56 6.74 -2.32
C ASP A 423 42.85 7.17 -3.04
N ASP A 424 43.60 6.22 -3.61
CA ASP A 424 44.74 6.50 -4.50
C ASP A 424 44.29 7.25 -5.75
N LEU A 425 43.20 6.80 -6.39
CA LEU A 425 42.62 7.47 -7.55
C LEU A 425 42.21 8.92 -7.22
N LEU A 426 41.51 9.14 -6.11
CA LEU A 426 41.10 10.47 -5.66
C LEU A 426 42.33 11.36 -5.35
N THR A 427 43.36 10.79 -4.72
CA THR A 427 44.62 11.48 -4.44
C THR A 427 45.31 11.90 -5.73
N MET A 428 45.37 11.01 -6.72
CA MET A 428 45.95 11.31 -8.04
C MET A 428 45.14 12.35 -8.81
N LYS A 429 43.80 12.33 -8.72
CA LYS A 429 42.93 13.38 -9.28
C LYS A 429 43.21 14.73 -8.63
N LYS A 430 43.31 14.79 -7.30
CA LYS A 430 43.62 16.01 -6.55
C LYS A 430 44.98 16.60 -6.93
N ARG A 431 45.96 15.75 -7.25
CA ARG A 431 47.29 16.15 -7.74
C ARG A 431 47.31 16.54 -9.24
N GLY A 432 46.21 16.35 -9.96
CA GLY A 432 46.12 16.59 -11.42
C GLY A 432 46.79 15.52 -12.28
N SER A 433 47.20 14.38 -11.70
CA SER A 433 47.83 13.27 -12.40
C SER A 433 46.85 12.47 -13.27
N ILE A 434 45.56 12.54 -12.94
CA ILE A 434 44.48 11.88 -13.68
C ILE A 434 43.51 12.94 -14.20
N LYS A 435 43.25 12.90 -15.51
CA LYS A 435 42.32 13.80 -16.20
C LYS A 435 40.94 13.14 -16.29
N PRO A 436 39.85 13.92 -16.48
CA PRO A 436 38.48 13.39 -16.53
C PRO A 436 38.19 12.32 -17.61
N ASN A 437 39.08 12.18 -18.61
CA ASN A 437 38.95 11.21 -19.70
C ASN A 437 40.04 10.14 -19.71
N THR A 438 40.80 10.03 -18.61
CA THR A 438 41.82 8.99 -18.48
C THR A 438 41.18 7.61 -18.46
N ASP A 439 41.78 6.67 -19.21
CA ASP A 439 41.37 5.27 -19.20
C ASP A 439 41.92 4.56 -17.95
N ILE A 440 41.13 4.61 -16.87
CA ILE A 440 41.49 4.02 -15.57
C ILE A 440 41.70 2.50 -15.69
N ALA A 441 40.94 1.81 -16.55
CA ALA A 441 41.07 0.38 -16.74
C ALA A 441 42.43 0.02 -17.35
N ALA A 442 42.87 0.76 -18.37
CA ALA A 442 44.18 0.56 -19.00
C ALA A 442 45.33 0.82 -18.02
N ILE A 443 45.22 1.84 -17.17
CA ILE A 443 46.26 2.13 -16.16
C ILE A 443 46.33 1.01 -15.12
N LEU A 444 45.20 0.56 -14.59
CA LEU A 444 45.17 -0.51 -13.58
C LEU A 444 45.66 -1.85 -14.12
N SER A 445 45.27 -2.20 -15.35
CA SER A 445 45.65 -3.47 -15.96
C SER A 445 47.11 -3.52 -16.41
N GLY A 446 47.64 -2.40 -16.92
CA GLY A 446 48.95 -2.34 -17.56
C GLY A 446 50.08 -1.69 -16.74
N SER A 447 49.79 -1.16 -15.55
CA SER A 447 50.81 -0.53 -14.70
C SER A 447 50.74 -0.95 -13.24
N ASP A 448 51.87 -0.76 -12.54
CA ASP A 448 52.01 -1.08 -11.12
C ASP A 448 51.59 0.09 -10.20
N LEU A 449 51.07 1.19 -10.77
CA LEU A 449 50.76 2.43 -10.05
C LEU A 449 49.77 2.24 -8.90
N PHE A 450 48.92 1.24 -9.00
CA PHE A 450 47.84 0.94 -8.05
C PHE A 450 48.08 -0.39 -7.31
N ASP A 451 49.26 -0.98 -7.46
CA ASP A 451 49.50 -2.36 -7.01
C ASP A 451 49.81 -2.44 -5.52
N SER A 452 50.11 -1.32 -4.86
CA SER A 452 50.32 -1.21 -3.41
C SER A 452 49.24 -1.94 -2.60
N HIS A 453 47.99 -1.85 -3.04
CA HIS A 453 46.82 -2.48 -2.42
C HIS A 453 46.50 -3.88 -2.96
N LEU A 454 47.13 -4.28 -4.08
CA LEU A 454 46.83 -5.52 -4.82
C LEU A 454 47.92 -6.58 -4.73
N VAL A 455 49.15 -6.21 -4.36
CA VAL A 455 50.31 -7.11 -4.18
C VAL A 455 49.98 -8.38 -3.38
N PRO A 456 49.21 -8.34 -2.26
CA PRO A 456 48.85 -9.54 -1.51
C PRO A 456 48.03 -10.58 -2.30
N PHE A 457 47.46 -10.18 -3.43
CA PHE A 457 46.56 -10.99 -4.26
C PHE A 457 47.18 -11.36 -5.61
N LEU A 458 48.04 -10.51 -6.18
CA LEU A 458 48.72 -10.75 -7.47
C LEU A 458 49.64 -11.98 -7.45
N ASN A 459 50.26 -12.28 -6.29
CA ASN A 459 51.19 -13.39 -6.13
C ASN A 459 50.53 -14.75 -5.80
N ARG A 460 49.20 -14.86 -5.87
CA ARG A 460 48.45 -16.07 -5.47
C ARG A 460 48.28 -17.13 -6.58
N LYS A 461 49.23 -17.27 -7.51
CA LYS A 461 49.29 -18.46 -8.41
C LYS A 461 49.55 -19.79 -7.64
N GLY A 462 49.56 -19.80 -6.30
CA GLY A 462 49.90 -20.95 -5.45
C GLY A 462 48.84 -21.48 -4.47
N PHE A 463 47.59 -20.99 -4.48
CA PHE A 463 46.53 -21.52 -3.57
C PHE A 463 45.71 -22.67 -4.18
N ALA A 464 46.33 -23.47 -5.06
CA ALA A 464 45.75 -24.69 -5.63
C ALA A 464 46.19 -25.98 -4.91
N VAL A 465 46.90 -25.90 -3.78
CA VAL A 465 47.24 -27.08 -2.96
C VAL A 465 47.11 -26.73 -1.48
N GLY A 466 46.01 -27.14 -0.86
CA GLY A 466 45.89 -27.18 0.60
C GLY A 466 44.78 -26.31 1.21
N LEU A 467 43.51 -26.65 0.91
CA LEU A 467 42.41 -26.68 1.88
C LEU A 467 41.50 -27.87 1.52
#